data_AF-C1F931-F1
#
_entry.id   AF-C1F931-F1
#
_cell.length_a   1.000
_cell.length_b   1.000
_cell.length_c   1.000
_cell.angle_alpha   90.00
_cell.angle_beta   90.00
_cell.angle_gamma   90.00
#
_symmetry.space_group_name_H-M   'P 1'
#
loop_
_entity.id
_entity.type
_entity.pdbx_description
1 polymer ?
#
loop_
_entity_poly.entity_id
_entity_poly.type
_entity_poly.pdbx_seq_one_letter_code
_entity_poly.pdbx_strand_id
1 'polypeptide(L)'
;MSAKDRLQQQQFGSLDEMMGAFAQEAVRQAAESHGMMLDFSPESVARLDTVLAAEKPGTGSDLEWATRLWGGYFGEVFRHNHPGNWVMAVYPGSDLSMPVIEVSGSQLYPLLKVQRRLTMGPAEDLASFYAKVSAALQARAKAN
;
A
#
# COMPACT_ATOMS: atom_id res chain seq x y z
N MET A 1 -3.66 -24.84 0.02
CA MET A 1 -4.03 -23.63 -0.76
C MET A 1 -3.23 -22.47 -0.20
N SER A 2 -2.51 -21.72 -1.03
CA SER A 2 -1.71 -20.59 -0.53
C SER A 2 -2.61 -19.39 -0.20
N ALA A 3 -2.13 -18.45 0.60
CA ALA A 3 -2.86 -17.20 0.87
C ALA A 3 -3.08 -16.39 -0.42
N LYS A 4 -2.13 -16.46 -1.37
CA LYS A 4 -2.22 -15.90 -2.72
C LYS A 4 -3.41 -16.47 -3.48
N ASP A 5 -3.53 -17.80 -3.55
CA ASP A 5 -4.65 -18.46 -4.26
C ASP A 5 -6.01 -18.06 -3.66
N ARG A 6 -6.09 -18.05 -2.33
CA ARG A 6 -7.31 -17.69 -1.60
C ARG A 6 -7.77 -16.27 -1.92
N LEU A 7 -6.88 -15.29 -1.81
CA LEU A 7 -7.22 -13.87 -2.03
C LEU A 7 -7.49 -13.56 -3.50
N GLN A 8 -6.89 -14.30 -4.44
CA GLN A 8 -7.17 -14.14 -5.87
C GLN A 8 -8.52 -14.73 -6.28
N GLN A 9 -9.01 -15.76 -5.58
CA GLN A 9 -10.29 -16.41 -5.87
C GLN A 9 -11.47 -15.81 -5.07
N GLN A 10 -11.17 -15.08 -4.00
CA GLN A 10 -12.18 -14.44 -3.16
C GLN A 10 -12.91 -13.33 -3.94
N GLN A 11 -14.24 -13.34 -3.84
CA GLN A 11 -15.05 -12.21 -4.27
C GLN A 11 -15.16 -11.21 -3.12
N PHE A 12 -14.91 -9.93 -3.42
CA PHE A 12 -15.00 -8.84 -2.46
C PHE A 12 -16.22 -7.98 -2.81
N GLY A 13 -16.92 -7.50 -1.78
CA GLY A 13 -18.09 -6.62 -1.96
C GLY A 13 -17.70 -5.19 -2.36
N SER A 14 -16.45 -4.79 -2.12
CA SER A 14 -15.93 -3.47 -2.48
C SER A 14 -14.41 -3.47 -2.66
N LEU A 15 -13.89 -2.38 -3.23
CA LEU A 15 -12.44 -2.17 -3.35
C LEU A 15 -11.78 -1.99 -1.97
N ASP A 16 -12.47 -1.33 -1.04
CA ASP A 16 -12.05 -1.20 0.34
C ASP A 16 -11.86 -2.56 1.03
N GLU A 17 -12.82 -3.46 0.86
CA GLU A 17 -12.76 -4.81 1.43
C GLU A 17 -11.60 -5.62 0.82
N MET A 18 -11.44 -5.54 -0.51
CA MET A 18 -10.33 -6.19 -1.21
C MET A 18 -8.98 -5.70 -0.69
N MET A 19 -8.76 -4.39 -0.70
CA MET A 19 -7.47 -3.81 -0.31
C MET A 19 -7.18 -4.00 1.19
N GLY A 20 -8.20 -3.95 2.04
CA GLY A 20 -8.09 -4.30 3.45
C GLY A 20 -7.69 -5.77 3.68
N ALA A 21 -8.22 -6.70 2.89
CA ALA A 21 -7.84 -8.12 2.97
C ALA A 21 -6.37 -8.35 2.55
N PHE A 22 -5.90 -7.69 1.49
CA PHE A 22 -4.48 -7.69 1.13
C PHE A 22 -3.61 -7.09 2.24
N ALA A 23 -4.05 -5.99 2.84
CA ALA A 23 -3.33 -5.34 3.93
C ALA A 23 -3.19 -6.24 5.17
N GLN A 24 -4.25 -6.96 5.54
CA GLN A 24 -4.20 -7.94 6.65
C GLN A 24 -3.27 -9.11 6.34
N GLU A 25 -3.28 -9.61 5.11
CA GLU A 25 -2.35 -10.66 4.70
C GLU A 25 -0.90 -10.17 4.73
N ALA A 26 -0.65 -8.90 4.41
CA ALA A 26 0.68 -8.31 4.51
C ALA A 26 1.18 -8.27 5.96
N VAL A 27 0.31 -7.95 6.92
CA VAL A 27 0.62 -8.01 8.36
C VAL A 27 1.02 -9.43 8.77
N ARG A 28 0.23 -10.43 8.34
CA ARG A 28 0.52 -11.84 8.60
C ARG A 28 1.86 -12.26 8.01
N GLN A 29 2.10 -11.94 6.74
CA GLN A 29 3.34 -12.27 6.04
C GLN A 29 4.56 -11.56 6.65
N ALA A 30 4.43 -10.31 7.08
CA ALA A 30 5.51 -9.59 7.76
C ALA A 30 5.87 -10.24 9.10
N ALA A 31 4.88 -10.66 9.89
CA ALA A 31 5.12 -11.32 11.16
C ALA A 31 5.77 -12.70 10.98
N GLU A 32 5.24 -13.52 10.07
CA GLU A 32 5.69 -14.90 9.87
C GLU A 32 7.04 -15.01 9.16
N SER A 33 7.25 -14.24 8.09
CA SER A 33 8.43 -14.36 7.23
C SER A 33 9.56 -13.41 7.61
N HIS A 34 9.24 -12.28 8.25
CA HIS A 34 10.21 -11.23 8.54
C HIS A 34 10.35 -10.91 10.03
N GLY A 35 9.51 -11.48 10.89
CA GLY A 35 9.50 -11.17 12.32
C GLY A 35 9.11 -9.70 12.62
N MET A 36 8.41 -9.04 11.70
CA MET A 36 8.07 -7.62 11.79
C MET A 36 6.60 -7.44 12.14
N MET A 37 6.32 -6.66 13.19
CA MET A 37 4.95 -6.30 13.57
C MET A 37 4.50 -5.06 12.79
N LEU A 38 3.48 -5.23 11.96
CA LEU A 38 2.84 -4.17 11.19
C LEU A 38 1.44 -3.93 11.77
N ASP A 39 1.19 -2.71 12.28
CA ASP A 39 0.02 -2.37 13.10
C ASP A 39 -0.79 -1.17 12.56
N PHE A 40 -0.57 -0.81 11.29
CA PHE A 40 -1.19 0.34 10.63
C PHE A 40 -0.83 1.72 11.20
N SER A 41 0.11 1.80 12.15
CA SER A 41 0.66 3.07 12.62
C SER A 41 1.62 3.71 11.60
N PRO A 42 1.81 5.04 11.66
CA PRO A 42 2.88 5.72 10.94
C PRO A 42 4.26 5.10 11.14
N GLU A 43 4.56 4.66 12.37
CA GLU A 43 5.84 4.06 12.75
C GLU A 43 6.08 2.72 12.04
N SER A 44 5.02 1.97 11.73
CA SER A 44 5.12 0.74 10.97
C SER A 44 5.57 0.94 9.52
N VAL A 45 5.56 2.16 8.97
CA VAL A 45 6.05 2.40 7.60
C VAL A 45 7.55 2.12 7.49
N ALA A 46 8.34 2.46 8.51
CA ALA A 46 9.77 2.15 8.52
C ALA A 46 10.03 0.63 8.61
N ARG A 47 9.18 -0.09 9.34
CA ARG A 47 9.21 -1.57 9.40
C ARG A 47 8.85 -2.18 8.05
N LEU A 48 7.84 -1.64 7.37
CA LEU A 48 7.50 -2.02 6.00
C LEU A 48 8.69 -1.81 5.06
N ASP A 49 9.38 -0.67 5.11
CA ASP A 49 10.57 -0.41 4.29
C ASP A 49 11.68 -1.46 4.50
N THR A 50 11.83 -1.94 5.74
CA THR A 50 12.77 -3.02 6.08
C THR A 50 12.33 -4.36 5.48
N VAL A 51 11.03 -4.68 5.54
CA VAL A 51 10.47 -5.86 4.88
C VAL A 51 10.72 -5.80 3.38
N LEU A 52 10.41 -4.67 2.72
CA LEU A 52 10.61 -4.50 1.28
C LEU A 52 12.09 -4.54 0.85
N ALA A 53 13.04 -4.30 1.76
CA ALA A 53 14.47 -4.47 1.49
C ALA A 53 14.87 -5.95 1.42
N ALA A 54 14.20 -6.81 2.16
CA ALA A 54 14.42 -8.26 2.15
C ALA A 54 13.64 -8.96 1.02
N GLU A 55 12.54 -8.37 0.57
CA GLU A 55 11.74 -8.85 -0.56
C GLU A 55 12.53 -8.81 -1.87
N LYS A 56 12.50 -9.92 -2.61
CA LYS A 56 13.01 -10.03 -3.99
C LYS A 56 11.94 -10.65 -4.86
N PRO A 57 10.84 -9.92 -5.14
CA PRO A 57 9.80 -10.47 -6.00
C PRO A 57 10.41 -10.81 -7.36
N GLY A 58 9.98 -11.93 -7.93
CA GLY A 58 10.23 -12.24 -9.34
C GLY A 58 9.56 -11.22 -10.27
N THR A 59 9.48 -11.54 -11.55
CA THR A 59 8.78 -10.70 -12.53
C THR A 59 7.31 -11.13 -12.70
N GLY A 60 6.50 -10.30 -13.36
CA GLY A 60 5.11 -10.62 -13.68
C GLY A 60 4.25 -10.83 -12.43
N SER A 61 3.62 -12.01 -12.30
CA SER A 61 2.61 -12.27 -11.27
C SER A 61 3.11 -12.16 -9.83
N ASP A 62 4.41 -12.38 -9.59
CA ASP A 62 5.00 -12.27 -8.26
C ASP A 62 5.18 -10.81 -7.85
N LEU A 63 5.62 -9.96 -8.78
CA LEU A 63 5.69 -8.52 -8.56
C LEU A 63 4.29 -7.91 -8.39
N GLU A 64 3.31 -8.34 -9.18
CA GLU A 64 1.92 -7.89 -9.05
C GLU A 64 1.32 -8.26 -7.69
N TRP A 65 1.56 -9.49 -7.24
CA TRP A 65 1.15 -9.96 -5.91
C TRP A 65 1.80 -9.12 -4.81
N ALA A 66 3.13 -8.99 -4.82
CA ALA A 66 3.85 -8.21 -3.82
C ALA A 66 3.41 -6.74 -3.82
N THR A 67 3.15 -6.17 -4.99
CA THR A 67 2.66 -4.79 -5.14
C THR A 67 1.29 -4.60 -4.50
N ARG A 68 0.34 -5.52 -4.74
CA ARG A 68 -1.00 -5.43 -4.13
C ARG A 68 -0.97 -5.67 -2.63
N LEU A 69 -0.18 -6.65 -2.18
CA LEU A 69 -0.03 -7.02 -0.78
C LEU A 69 0.54 -5.85 0.03
N TRP A 70 1.76 -5.45 -0.28
CA TRP A 70 2.48 -4.41 0.46
C TRP A 70 1.93 -3.01 0.19
N GLY A 71 1.46 -2.75 -1.04
CA GLY A 71 0.80 -1.50 -1.40
C GLY A 71 -0.57 -1.34 -0.74
N GLY A 72 -1.33 -2.42 -0.57
CA GLY A 72 -2.57 -2.43 0.20
C GLY A 72 -2.32 -2.06 1.65
N TYR A 73 -1.33 -2.68 2.30
CA TYR A 73 -0.93 -2.31 3.66
C TYR A 73 -0.52 -0.84 3.76
N PHE A 74 0.37 -0.37 2.87
CA PHE A 74 0.82 1.02 2.89
C PHE A 74 -0.34 2.00 2.70
N GLY A 75 -1.31 1.66 1.85
CA GLY A 75 -2.52 2.45 1.69
C GLY A 75 -3.42 2.45 2.93
N GLU A 76 -3.61 1.31 3.59
CA GLU A 76 -4.39 1.25 4.83
C GLU A 76 -3.73 2.06 5.96
N VAL A 77 -2.39 2.18 6.02
CA VAL A 77 -1.73 3.14 6.93
C VAL A 77 -2.25 4.57 6.67
N PHE A 78 -2.37 5.00 5.42
CA PHE A 78 -2.95 6.32 5.12
C PHE A 78 -4.41 6.42 5.56
N ARG A 79 -5.26 5.43 5.24
CA ARG A 79 -6.70 5.47 5.59
C ARG A 79 -6.96 5.48 7.09
N HIS A 80 -6.16 4.77 7.87
CA HIS A 80 -6.24 4.76 9.33
C HIS A 80 -5.91 6.12 9.96
N ASN A 81 -5.06 6.92 9.30
CA ASN A 81 -4.59 8.21 9.83
C ASN A 81 -5.24 9.43 9.16
N HIS A 82 -5.81 9.26 7.97
CA HIS A 82 -6.47 10.28 7.18
C HIS A 82 -7.71 9.67 6.50
N PRO A 83 -8.94 10.10 6.85
CA PRO A 83 -10.16 9.53 6.28
C PRO A 83 -10.17 9.59 4.75
N GLY A 84 -10.19 8.42 4.11
CA GLY A 84 -10.17 8.28 2.66
C GLY A 84 -10.70 6.91 2.22
N ASN A 85 -11.00 6.77 0.93
CA ASN A 85 -11.58 5.55 0.36
C ASN A 85 -10.70 5.02 -0.77
N TRP A 86 -10.69 3.70 -0.96
CA TRP A 86 -10.12 3.13 -2.17
C TRP A 86 -11.07 3.35 -3.34
N VAL A 87 -10.53 3.87 -4.43
CA VAL A 87 -11.24 4.01 -5.70
C VAL A 87 -10.36 3.51 -6.85
N MET A 88 -10.97 3.10 -7.95
CA MET A 88 -10.22 2.87 -9.19
C MET A 88 -9.99 4.21 -9.87
N ALA A 89 -8.73 4.53 -10.18
CA ALA A 89 -8.39 5.73 -10.94
C ALA A 89 -7.43 5.38 -12.08
N VAL A 90 -7.52 6.15 -13.16
CA VAL A 90 -6.59 6.09 -14.28
C VAL A 90 -5.38 6.95 -13.94
N TYR A 91 -4.18 6.38 -14.04
CA TYR A 91 -2.95 7.11 -13.78
C TYR A 91 -2.78 8.27 -14.79
N PRO A 92 -2.50 9.51 -14.34
CA PRO A 92 -2.40 10.66 -15.23
C PRO A 92 -1.41 10.45 -16.39
N GLY A 93 -1.89 10.66 -17.62
CA GLY A 93 -1.09 10.48 -18.83
C GLY A 93 -0.90 9.02 -19.27
N SER A 94 -1.73 8.11 -18.77
CA SER A 94 -1.74 6.68 -19.11
C SER A 94 -3.19 6.17 -19.24
N ASP A 95 -3.38 4.99 -19.81
CA ASP A 95 -4.65 4.24 -19.79
C ASP A 95 -4.69 3.20 -18.63
N LEU A 96 -3.65 3.18 -17.79
CA LEU A 96 -3.55 2.22 -16.70
C LEU A 96 -4.49 2.59 -15.54
N SER A 97 -5.49 1.75 -15.30
CA SER A 97 -6.37 1.85 -14.14
C SER A 97 -5.83 1.06 -12.95
N MET A 98 -5.81 1.66 -11.77
CA MET A 98 -5.35 1.00 -10.54
C MET A 98 -6.07 1.51 -9.28
N PRO A 99 -6.03 0.72 -8.19
CA PRO A 99 -6.49 1.18 -6.88
C PRO A 99 -5.67 2.36 -6.37
N VAL A 100 -6.36 3.43 -5.99
CA VAL A 100 -5.80 4.63 -5.36
C VAL A 100 -6.60 4.97 -4.11
N ILE A 101 -6.02 5.79 -3.23
CA ILE A 101 -6.76 6.38 -2.12
C ILE A 101 -7.18 7.78 -2.48
N GLU A 102 -8.48 8.04 -2.45
CA GLU A 102 -9.03 9.38 -2.50
C GLU A 102 -9.16 9.96 -1.09
N VAL A 103 -8.46 11.06 -0.81
CA VAL A 103 -8.42 11.73 0.49
C VAL A 103 -8.34 13.24 0.28
N SER A 104 -9.28 13.99 0.87
CA SER A 104 -9.33 15.46 0.82
C SER A 104 -9.16 16.03 -0.61
N GLY A 105 -9.84 15.43 -1.60
CA GLY A 105 -9.78 15.83 -3.01
C GLY A 105 -8.43 15.54 -3.70
N SER A 106 -7.60 14.68 -3.11
CA SER A 106 -6.33 14.22 -3.69
C SER A 106 -6.33 12.71 -3.88
N GLN A 107 -5.61 12.24 -4.89
CA GLN A 107 -5.39 10.83 -5.15
C GLN A 107 -3.97 10.43 -4.74
N LEU A 108 -3.87 9.42 -3.89
CA LEU A 108 -2.61 8.80 -3.50
C LEU A 108 -2.47 7.45 -4.20
N TYR A 109 -1.26 7.15 -4.66
CA TYR A 109 -0.95 5.94 -5.45
C TYR A 109 -0.03 5.00 -4.65
N PRO A 110 -0.50 4.39 -3.54
CA PRO A 110 0.34 3.61 -2.63
C PRO A 110 0.94 2.36 -3.31
N LEU A 111 0.17 1.68 -4.17
CA LEU A 111 0.64 0.51 -4.92
C LEU A 111 1.79 0.88 -5.85
N LEU A 112 1.67 1.98 -6.60
CA LEU A 112 2.73 2.45 -7.48
C LEU A 112 3.98 2.82 -6.70
N LYS A 113 3.83 3.49 -5.55
CA LYS A 113 4.97 3.86 -4.69
C LYS A 113 5.70 2.61 -4.18
N VAL A 114 4.97 1.59 -3.75
CA VAL A 114 5.54 0.31 -3.31
C VAL A 114 6.18 -0.47 -4.47
N GLN A 115 5.54 -0.51 -5.64
CA GLN A 115 6.11 -1.14 -6.83
C GLN A 115 7.47 -0.51 -7.19
N ARG A 116 7.57 0.82 -7.15
CA ARG A 116 8.83 1.53 -7.35
C ARG A 116 9.85 1.17 -6.28
N ARG A 117 9.45 1.09 -5.00
CA ARG A 117 10.34 0.63 -3.92
C ARG A 117 10.88 -0.78 -4.13
N LEU A 118 10.06 -1.70 -4.65
CA LEU A 118 10.45 -3.08 -4.96
C LEU A 118 11.38 -3.19 -6.19
N THR A 119 11.23 -2.31 -7.18
CA THR A 119 11.93 -2.41 -8.48
C THR A 119 13.13 -1.48 -8.62
N MET A 120 13.07 -0.29 -8.03
CA MET A 120 14.09 0.75 -8.08
C MET A 120 14.93 0.83 -6.78
N GLY A 121 14.51 0.11 -5.74
CA GLY A 121 15.27 -0.04 -4.50
C GLY A 121 15.10 1.12 -3.51
N PRO A 122 16.04 1.29 -2.56
CA PRO A 122 15.85 2.12 -1.36
C PRO A 122 15.75 3.63 -1.60
N ALA A 123 16.10 4.12 -2.81
CA ALA A 123 15.86 5.52 -3.18
C ALA A 123 14.36 5.87 -3.17
N GLU A 124 13.50 4.87 -3.31
CA GLU A 124 12.04 4.99 -3.26
C GLU A 124 11.49 4.84 -1.83
N ASP A 125 12.11 5.52 -0.88
CA ASP A 125 11.79 5.50 0.56
C ASP A 125 10.30 5.80 0.86
N LEU A 126 9.66 4.95 1.66
CA LEU A 126 8.24 5.05 2.00
C LEU A 126 8.01 5.96 3.21
N ALA A 127 8.87 5.89 4.23
CA ALA A 127 8.72 6.68 5.46
C ALA A 127 8.74 8.19 5.20
N SER A 128 9.72 8.66 4.43
CA SER A 128 9.84 10.07 4.02
C SER A 128 8.69 10.50 3.13
N PHE A 129 8.21 9.61 2.26
CA PHE A 129 7.05 9.89 1.42
C PHE A 129 5.78 10.04 2.27
N TYR A 130 5.54 9.10 3.20
CA TYR A 130 4.41 9.14 4.12
C TYR A 130 4.42 10.42 4.97
N ALA A 131 5.56 10.80 5.54
CA ALA A 131 5.69 12.01 6.34
C ALA A 131 5.36 13.27 5.54
N LYS A 132 5.90 13.40 4.32
CA LYS A 132 5.64 14.54 3.43
C LYS A 132 4.17 14.65 3.03
N VAL A 133 3.56 13.54 2.61
CA VAL A 133 2.16 13.52 2.19
C VAL A 133 1.23 13.77 3.38
N SER A 134 1.48 13.14 4.53
CA SER A 134 0.67 13.35 5.74
C SER A 134 0.71 14.80 6.21
N ALA A 135 1.88 15.45 6.17
CA ALA A 135 1.99 16.87 6.50
C ALA A 135 1.18 17.75 5.53
N ALA A 136 1.21 17.45 4.23
CA ALA A 136 0.44 18.18 3.22
C ALA A 136 -1.08 18.00 3.41
N LEU A 137 -1.54 16.79 3.74
CA LEU A 137 -2.95 16.50 4.02
C LEU A 137 -3.43 17.23 5.28
N GLN A 138 -2.64 17.22 6.36
CA GLN A 138 -2.96 17.94 7.59
C GLN A 138 -3.01 19.46 7.38
N ALA A 139 -2.09 20.02 6.58
CA ALA A 139 -2.09 21.44 6.25
C ALA A 139 -3.37 21.85 5.50
N ARG A 140 -3.85 21.01 4.57
CA ARG A 140 -5.10 21.24 3.85
C ARG A 140 -6.33 21.09 4.73
N ALA A 141 -6.35 20.09 5.62
CA ALA A 141 -7.46 19.90 6.57
C ALA A 141 -7.63 21.09 7.53
N LYS A 142 -6.55 21.82 7.85
CA LYS A 142 -6.61 23.04 8.67
C LYS A 142 -7.04 24.29 7.91
N ALA A 143 -6.95 24.27 6.57
CA ALA A 143 -7.26 25.41 5.71
C ALA A 143 -8.73 25.42 5.25
N ASN A 144 -9.44 24.31 5.44
CA ASN A 144 -10.87 24.13 5.17
C ASN A 144 -11.69 24.27 6.45
#